data_AF-A0A809YH57-F1
#
_entry.id   AF-A0A809YH57-F1
#
_cell.length_a   1.000
_cell.length_b   1.000
_cell.length_c   1.000
_cell.angle_alpha   90.00
_cell.angle_beta   90.00
_cell.angle_gamma   90.00
#
_symmetry.space_group_name_H-M   'P 1'
#
loop_
_entity.id
_entity.type
_entity.pdbx_description
1 polymer ?
#
loop_
_entity_poly.entity_id
_entity_poly.type
_entity_poly.pdbx_seq_one_letter_code
_entity_poly.pdbx_strand_id
1 'polypeptide(L)' 'MRCIVELKDGSAMERAMGALAKYRYRSEGEPVAPEGRPREWKTWLLEINSAEFEAIRDHVNNGDIVGIKPINEAAGAELH' A
#
# COMPACT_ATOMS: atom_id res chain seq x y z
N MET A 1 -10.26 -1.23 4.88
CA MET A 1 -9.63 0.11 4.94
C MET A 1 -8.61 0.19 3.83
N ARG A 2 -8.47 1.34 3.16
CA ARG A 2 -7.45 1.55 2.15
C ARG A 2 -6.30 2.35 2.73
N CYS A 3 -5.07 2.04 2.34
CA CYS A 3 -3.90 2.82 2.73
C CYS A 3 -2.87 2.84 1.60
N ILE A 4 -2.10 3.91 1.57
CA ILE A 4 -0.94 4.03 0.69
C ILE A 4 0.29 3.71 1.54
N VAL A 5 1.01 2.67 1.16
CA VAL A 5 2.35 2.42 1.69
C VAL A 5 3.37 3.11 0.80
N GLU A 6 4.31 3.82 1.43
CA GLU A 6 5.44 4.46 0.79
C GLU A 6 6.70 3.67 1.14
N LEU A 7 7.43 3.26 0.10
CA LEU A 7 8.62 2.45 0.18
C LEU A 7 9.83 3.28 -0.22
N LYS A 8 10.97 2.95 0.38
CA LYS A 8 12.23 3.69 0.20
C LYS A 8 12.67 3.75 -1.27
N ASP A 9 12.57 2.64 -1.98
CA ASP A 9 13.03 2.47 -3.35
C ASP A 9 12.38 1.24 -4.03
N GLY A 10 12.64 1.08 -5.32
CA GLY A 10 12.11 -0.04 -6.10
C GLY A 10 12.54 -1.42 -5.62
N SER A 11 13.73 -1.56 -5.04
CA SER A 11 14.17 -2.84 -4.51
C SER A 11 13.47 -3.17 -3.19
N ALA A 12 13.07 -2.15 -2.41
CA ALA A 12 12.13 -2.33 -1.31
C ALA A 12 10.74 -2.77 -1.82
N MET A 13 10.27 -2.23 -2.94
CA MET A 13 9.02 -2.67 -3.58
C MET A 13 9.07 -4.13 -4.01
N GLU A 14 10.10 -4.56 -4.73
CA GLU A 14 10.21 -5.95 -5.18
C GLU A 14 10.23 -6.95 -4.00
N ARG A 15 10.84 -6.57 -2.87
CA ARG A 15 10.83 -7.36 -1.63
C ARG A 15 9.46 -7.35 -0.96
N ALA A 16 8.85 -6.17 -0.85
CA ALA A 16 7.55 -5.98 -0.21
C ALA A 16 6.40 -6.60 -1.02
N MET A 17 6.53 -6.72 -2.34
CA MET A 17 5.54 -7.35 -3.23
C MET A 17 5.10 -8.72 -2.75
N GLY A 18 6.03 -9.60 -2.39
CA GLY A 18 5.69 -10.94 -1.92
C GLY A 18 4.86 -10.90 -0.64
N ALA A 19 5.24 -10.06 0.32
CA ALA A 19 4.59 -9.95 1.62
C ALA A 19 3.24 -9.21 1.56
N LEU A 20 3.15 -8.17 0.73
CA LEU A 20 1.99 -7.29 0.62
C LEU A 20 1.00 -7.71 -0.48
N ALA A 21 1.34 -8.72 -1.31
CA ALA A 21 0.46 -9.22 -2.36
C ALA A 21 -0.93 -9.63 -1.85
N LYS A 22 -1.02 -10.15 -0.61
CA LYS A 22 -2.30 -10.51 0.03
C LYS A 22 -3.21 -9.31 0.29
N TYR A 23 -2.64 -8.11 0.37
CA TYR A 23 -3.32 -6.84 0.65
C TYR A 23 -3.49 -5.97 -0.60
N ARG A 24 -3.18 -6.48 -1.79
CA ARG A 24 -3.28 -5.70 -3.01
C ARG A 24 -4.70 -5.19 -3.20
N TYR A 25 -4.85 -3.88 -3.37
CA TYR A 25 -6.13 -3.28 -3.65
C TYR A 25 -6.73 -3.86 -4.94
N ARG A 26 -8.02 -4.20 -4.90
CA ARG A 26 -8.77 -4.67 -6.05
C ARG A 26 -9.90 -3.69 -6.35
N SER A 27 -9.92 -3.15 -7.56
CA SER A 27 -11.04 -2.36 -8.07
C SER A 27 -11.89 -3.27 -8.95
N GLU A 28 -13.19 -3.39 -8.66
CA GLU A 28 -14.12 -4.23 -9.44
C GLU A 28 -13.68 -5.70 -9.56
N GLY A 29 -12.94 -6.20 -8.55
CA GLY A 29 -12.40 -7.56 -8.54
C GLY A 29 -11.04 -7.70 -9.21
N GLU A 30 -10.56 -6.68 -9.93
CA GLU A 30 -9.27 -6.68 -10.60
C GLU A 30 -8.17 -6.03 -9.75
N PRO A 31 -6.99 -6.66 -9.64
CA PRO A 31 -5.91 -6.15 -8.80
C PRO A 31 -5.28 -4.91 -9.42
N VAL A 32 -5.42 -3.77 -8.77
CA VAL A 32 -4.82 -2.51 -9.22
C VAL A 32 -3.34 -2.51 -8.86
N ALA A 33 -2.50 -2.29 -9.86
CA ALA A 33 -1.08 -2.00 -9.67
C ALA A 33 -0.82 -0.53 -9.97
N PRO A 34 0.19 0.09 -9.34
CA PRO A 34 0.75 1.34 -9.80
C PRO A 34 1.21 1.22 -11.27
N GLU A 35 1.18 2.32 -12.01
CA GLU A 35 1.69 2.35 -13.38
C GLU A 35 3.22 2.20 -13.42
N GLY A 36 3.75 1.64 -14.51
CA GLY A 36 5.19 1.41 -14.69
C GLY A 36 5.68 0.08 -14.12
N ARG A 37 7.00 -0.07 -13.96
CA ARG A 37 7.61 -1.32 -13.45
C ARG A 37 7.67 -1.30 -11.92
N PRO A 38 7.61 -2.47 -11.25
CA PRO A 38 7.72 -2.58 -9.80
C PRO A 38 8.92 -1.83 -9.18
N ARG A 39 10.06 -1.84 -9.88
CA ARG A 39 11.29 -1.15 -9.46
C ARG A 39 11.22 0.38 -9.55
N GLU A 40 10.22 0.92 -10.22
CA GLU A 40 9.97 2.36 -10.32
C GLU A 40 8.93 2.81 -9.29
N TRP A 41 8.17 1.87 -8.73
CA TRP A 41 7.14 2.18 -7.76
C TRP A 41 7.76 2.54 -6.41
N LYS A 42 7.32 3.68 -5.88
CA LYS A 42 7.64 4.14 -4.51
C LYS A 42 6.42 4.12 -3.60
N THR A 43 5.23 4.01 -4.18
CA THR A 43 3.97 3.99 -3.46
C THR A 43 3.11 2.84 -3.96
N TRP A 44 2.31 2.27 -3.06
CA TRP A 44 1.35 1.25 -3.44
C TRP A 44 0.07 1.39 -2.63
N LEU A 45 -1.06 1.37 -3.33
CA LEU A 45 -2.39 1.31 -2.75
C LEU A 45 -2.71 -0.12 -2.31
N LEU A 46 -2.97 -0.29 -1.01
CA LEU A 46 -3.35 -1.54 -0.39
C LEU A 46 -4.73 -1.44 0.24
N GLU A 47 -5.42 -2.57 0.28
CA GLU A 47 -6.66 -2.76 1.02
C GLU A 47 -6.45 -3.78 2.12
N ILE A 48 -6.64 -3.34 3.34
CA ILE A 48 -6.29 -4.06 4.57
C ILE A 48 -7.42 -3.97 5.57
N ASN A 49 -7.45 -4.90 6.52
CA ASN A 49 -8.26 -4.74 7.72
C ASN A 49 -7.61 -3.68 8.63
N SER A 50 -8.42 -2.86 9.31
CA SER A 50 -7.94 -1.88 10.29
C SER A 50 -7.06 -2.52 11.37
N ALA A 51 -7.37 -3.76 11.77
CA ALA A 51 -6.57 -4.51 12.75
C ALA A 51 -5.19 -4.94 12.24
N GLU A 52 -5.01 -5.03 10.92
CA GLU A 52 -3.75 -5.42 10.28
C GLU A 52 -2.86 -4.21 9.99
N PHE A 53 -3.35 -2.97 10.22
CA PHE A 53 -2.63 -1.74 9.85
C PHE A 53 -1.24 -1.65 10.51
N GLU A 54 -1.14 -2.00 11.79
CA GLU A 54 0.15 -2.02 12.50
C GLU A 54 1.02 -3.23 12.11
N ALA A 55 0.40 -4.35 11.74
CA ALA A 55 1.08 -5.57 11.32
C ALA A 55 1.70 -5.48 9.92
N ILE A 56 1.25 -4.57 9.05
CA ILE A 56 1.85 -4.35 7.73
C ILE A 56 3.33 -3.99 7.83
N ARG A 57 3.72 -3.25 8.88
CA ARG A 57 5.12 -2.91 9.12
C ARG A 57 5.96 -4.12 9.51
N ASP A 58 5.35 -5.11 10.15
CA ASP A 58 6.00 -6.37 10.53
C ASP A 58 6.19 -7.31 9.32
N HIS A 59 5.28 -7.23 8.35
CA HIS A 59 5.35 -8.03 7.13
C HIS A 59 6.45 -7.61 6.15
N VAL A 60 7.03 -6.42 6.31
CA VAL A 60 8.08 -5.89 5.41
C VAL A 60 9.36 -5.68 6.21
N ASN A 61 10.51 -5.83 5.54
CA ASN A 61 11.80 -5.71 6.20
C ASN A 61 11.97 -4.33 6.86
N ASN A 62 12.61 -4.31 8.02
CA ASN A 62 12.68 -3.12 8.86
C ASN A 62 13.46 -2.01 8.12
N GLY A 63 12.78 -0.92 7.76
CA GLY A 63 13.35 0.22 7.01
C GLY A 63 13.03 0.28 5.51
N ASP A 64 12.30 -0.70 4.97
CA ASP A 64 11.82 -0.64 3.58
C ASP A 64 10.57 0.25 3.44
N ILE A 65 9.67 0.24 4.42
CA ILE A 65 8.54 1.17 4.52
C ILE A 65 9.02 2.48 5.16
N VAL A 66 8.87 3.58 4.44
CA VAL A 66 9.18 4.94 4.92
C VAL A 66 7.94 5.68 5.42
N GLY A 67 6.75 5.25 4.99
CA GLY A 67 5.49 5.82 5.48
C GLY A 67 4.27 4.96 5.15
N ILE A 68 3.23 5.07 5.97
CA ILE A 68 1.91 4.49 5.69
C ILE A 68 0.87 5.57 5.93
N LYS A 69 0.07 5.87 4.91
CA LYS A 69 -0.99 6.89 4.95
C LYS A 69 -2.34 6.21 4.77
N PRO A 70 -3.20 6.14 5.80
CA PRO A 70 -4.57 5.65 5.62
C PRO A 70 -5.32 6.59 4.67
N ILE A 71 -6.00 6.03 3.68
CA ILE A 71 -6.95 6.79 2.86
C ILE A 71 -8.25 6.81 3.64
N ASN A 72 -8.49 7.92 4.35
CA ASN A 72 -9.75 8.14 5.02
C ASN A 72 -10.79 8.48 3.94
N GLU A 73 -11.70 7.56 3.61
CA GLU A 73 -12.82 7.83 2.69
C GLU A 73 -13.81 8.89 3.26
N ALA A 74 -13.57 9.38 4.48
CA ALA A 74 -14.34 10.42 5.16
C ALA A 74 -13.88 11.87 4.88
N ALA A 75 -13.14 12.13 3.79
CA ALA A 75 -12.90 13.49 3.28
C ALA A 75 -13.58 13.74 1.91
N GLY A 76 -14.59 12.94 1.57
CA GLY A 76 -15.48 13.12 0.42
C GLY A 76 -16.83 13.75 0.79
N ALA A 77 -16.93 14.41 1.94
CA ALA A 77 -18.11 15.14 2.36
C ALA A 77 -17.77 16.57 2.80
N GLU A 78 -17.04 17.32 1.95
CA GLU A 78 -17.22 18.76 1.88
C GLU A 78 -17.37 19.15 0.40
N LEU A 79 -18.64 19.25 0.02
CA LEU A 79 -19.13 20.07 -1.08
C LEU A 79 -18.71 21.53 -0.81
N HIS A 80 -17.94 22.15 -1.70
CA HIS A 80 -18.19 23.47 -2.31
C HIS A 80 -17.00 23.94 -3.14
#